data_AF-A0A212LRZ9-F1
#
_entry.id   AF-A0A212LRZ9-F1
#
_cell.length_a   1.000
_cell.length_b   1.000
_cell.length_c   1.000
_cell.angle_alpha   90.00
_cell.angle_beta   90.00
_cell.angle_gamma   90.00
#
_symmetry.space_group_name_H-M   'P 1'
#
loop_
_entity.id
_entity.type
_entity.pdbx_description
1 polymer ?
#
loop_
_entity_poly.entity_id
_entity_poly.type
_entity_poly.pdbx_seq_one_letter_code
_entity_poly.pdbx_strand_id
1 'polypeptide(L)' 'METLDLKSSLRTTLTQKQELVRDYQSFADRINDKEVAKMFKHFAEAEALHATQIKNKLDDLASN' A
#
# COMPACT_ATOMS: atom_id res chain seq x y z
N MET A 1 -6.86 11.10 -24.82
CA MET A 1 -6.39 10.20 -23.75
C MET A 1 -7.63 9.80 -22.97
N GLU A 2 -7.89 8.51 -22.82
CA GLU A 2 -9.06 8.03 -22.05
C GLU A 2 -8.85 8.36 -20.57
N THR A 3 -9.91 8.80 -19.90
CA THR A 3 -9.86 9.11 -18.46
C THR A 3 -10.06 7.83 -17.68
N LEU A 4 -9.23 7.60 -16.67
CA LEU A 4 -9.36 6.41 -15.83
C LEU A 4 -10.59 6.53 -14.92
N ASP A 5 -11.32 5.43 -14.71
CA ASP A 5 -12.36 5.38 -13.70
C ASP A 5 -11.77 5.58 -12.30
N LEU A 6 -12.22 6.64 -11.61
CA LEU A 6 -11.67 7.07 -10.34
C LEU A 6 -11.78 5.98 -9.27
N LYS A 7 -12.98 5.38 -9.10
CA LYS A 7 -13.22 4.41 -8.04
C LYS A 7 -12.45 3.11 -8.29
N SER A 8 -12.39 2.64 -9.53
CA SER A 8 -11.61 1.47 -9.92
C SER A 8 -10.12 1.71 -9.73
N SER A 9 -9.61 2.89 -10.12
CA SER A 9 -8.20 3.24 -9.94
C SER A 9 -7.79 3.26 -8.47
N LEU A 10 -8.63 3.87 -7.60
CA LEU A 10 -8.39 3.88 -6.16
C LEU A 10 -8.43 2.47 -5.55
N ARG A 11 -9.39 1.63 -5.94
CA ARG A 11 -9.50 0.24 -5.44
C ARG A 11 -8.31 -0.61 -5.87
N THR A 12 -7.94 -0.56 -7.14
CA THR A 12 -6.77 -1.27 -7.66
C THR A 12 -5.50 -0.83 -6.94
N THR A 13 -5.32 0.48 -6.76
CA THR A 13 -4.15 1.00 -6.03
C THR A 13 -4.16 0.57 -4.57
N LEU A 14 -5.30 0.60 -3.88
CA LEU A 14 -5.42 0.12 -2.50
C LEU A 14 -4.94 -1.33 -2.37
N THR A 15 -5.42 -2.22 -3.25
CA THR A 15 -5.02 -3.64 -3.26
C THR A 15 -3.52 -3.79 -3.44
N GLN A 16 -2.94 -3.10 -4.43
CA GLN A 16 -1.50 -3.14 -4.71
C GLN A 16 -0.68 -2.66 -3.51
N LYS A 17 -1.12 -1.60 -2.83
CA LYS A 17 -0.44 -1.06 -1.65
C LYS A 17 -0.48 -2.04 -0.48
N GLN A 18 -1.61 -2.70 -0.26
CA GLN A 18 -1.75 -3.76 0.74
C GLN A 18 -0.91 -5.00 0.42
N GLU A 19 -0.76 -5.35 -0.85
CA GLU A 19 0.15 -6.41 -1.30
C GLU A 19 1.60 -6.06 -0.97
N LEU A 20 2.06 -4.85 -1.31
CA LEU A 20 3.41 -4.39 -0.99
C LEU A 20 3.69 -4.37 0.51
N VAL A 21 2.72 -3.99 1.35
CA VAL A 21 2.87 -4.09 2.81
C VAL A 21 3.22 -5.51 3.23
N ARG A 22 2.45 -6.51 2.76
CA ARG A 22 2.66 -7.92 3.11
C ARG A 22 3.99 -8.44 2.57
N ASP A 23 4.34 -8.08 1.34
CA ASP A 23 5.57 -8.52 0.70
C ASP A 23 6.80 -7.93 1.41
N TYR A 24 6.78 -6.62 1.70
CA TYR A 24 7.88 -5.97 2.40
C TYR A 24 8.06 -6.45 3.84
N GLN A 25 6.97 -6.74 4.55
CA GLN A 25 7.04 -7.42 5.85
C GLN A 25 7.68 -8.80 5.71
N SER A 26 7.24 -9.59 4.72
CA SER A 26 7.79 -10.93 4.45
C SER A 26 9.26 -10.88 4.07
N PHE A 27 9.72 -9.86 3.34
CA PHE A 27 11.13 -9.66 3.01
C PHE A 27 11.94 -9.28 4.23
N ALA A 28 11.46 -8.34 5.04
CA ALA A 28 12.12 -7.94 6.26
C ALA A 28 12.34 -9.11 7.24
N ASP A 29 11.43 -10.10 7.26
CA ASP A 29 11.54 -11.28 8.11
C ASP A 29 12.49 -12.35 7.57
N ARG A 30 12.80 -12.34 6.26
CA ARG A 30 13.59 -13.38 5.58
C ARG A 30 14.99 -12.92 5.17
N ILE A 31 15.26 -11.63 5.18
CA ILE A 31 16.57 -11.06 4.82
C ILE A 31 17.48 -11.07 6.05
N ASN A 32 18.66 -11.67 5.90
CA ASN A 32 19.66 -11.77 6.97
C ASN A 32 20.43 -10.46 7.21
N ASP A 33 20.54 -9.60 6.20
CA ASP A 33 21.17 -8.29 6.34
C ASP A 33 20.24 -7.36 7.13
N LYS A 34 20.69 -6.93 8.32
CA LYS A 34 19.87 -6.15 9.25
C LYS A 34 19.51 -4.76 8.72
N GLU A 35 20.40 -4.13 7.97
CA GLU A 35 20.15 -2.78 7.43
C GLU A 35 19.14 -2.88 6.28
N VAL A 36 19.29 -3.88 5.41
CA VAL A 36 18.32 -4.11 4.32
C VAL A 36 16.97 -4.56 4.88
N ALA A 37 16.94 -5.43 5.89
CA ALA A 37 15.70 -5.83 6.54
C ALA A 37 14.96 -4.63 7.16
N LYS A 38 15.70 -3.72 7.81
CA LYS A 38 15.15 -2.48 8.36
C LYS A 38 14.60 -1.56 7.27
N MET A 39 15.29 -1.44 6.14
CA MET A 39 14.81 -0.68 4.99
C MET A 39 13.45 -1.21 4.50
N PHE A 40 13.28 -2.53 4.39
CA PHE A 40 11.99 -3.12 3.99
C PHE A 40 10.88 -2.89 5.03
N LYS A 41 11.20 -2.85 6.33
CA LYS A 41 10.21 -2.45 7.35
C LYS A 41 9.69 -1.04 7.12
N HIS A 42 10.59 -0.09 6.82
CA HIS A 42 10.19 1.28 6.51
C HIS A 42 9.36 1.40 5.22
N PHE A 43 9.66 0.57 4.21
CA PHE A 43 8.81 0.51 3.01
C PHE A 43 7.41 0.00 3.34
N ALA A 44 7.29 -1.05 4.18
CA ALA A 44 5.99 -1.55 4.62
C ALA A 44 5.18 -0.47 5.38
N GLU A 45 5.84 0.28 6.26
CA GLU A 45 5.21 1.40 6.98
C GLU A 45 4.68 2.49 6.03
N ALA A 46 5.49 2.86 5.02
CA ALA A 46 5.11 3.86 4.04
C ALA A 46 3.91 3.39 3.18
N GLU A 47 3.92 2.14 2.71
CA GLU A 47 2.80 1.64 1.91
C GLU A 47 1.53 1.42 2.74
N ALA A 48 1.65 1.14 4.04
CA ALA A 48 0.52 1.09 4.96
C ALA A 48 -0.12 2.49 5.13
N LEU A 49 0.69 3.54 5.21
CA LEU A 49 0.20 4.92 5.23
C LEU A 49 -0.55 5.26 3.94
N HIS A 50 0.02 4.93 2.77
CA HIS A 50 -0.63 5.15 1.48
C HIS A 50 -1.96 4.38 1.37
N ALA A 51 -1.97 3.10 1.76
CA ALA A 51 -3.19 2.28 1.76
C ALA A 51 -4.28 2.88 2.66
N THR A 52 -3.90 3.40 3.83
CA THR A 52 -4.84 4.03 4.78
C THR A 52 -5.47 5.29 4.18
N GLN A 53 -4.67 6.16 3.54
CA GLN A 53 -5.19 7.36 2.88
C GLN A 53 -6.18 7.03 1.77
N ILE A 54 -5.85 6.03 0.93
CA ILE A 54 -6.73 5.60 -0.16
C ILE A 54 -8.03 4.99 0.39
N LYS A 55 -7.94 4.15 1.43
CA LYS A 55 -9.11 3.56 2.08
C LYS A 55 -10.03 4.65 2.62
N ASN A 56 -9.49 5.61 3.38
CA ASN A 56 -10.29 6.71 3.92
C ASN A 56 -10.99 7.49 2.81
N LYS A 57 -10.30 7.75 1.68
CA LYS A 57 -10.92 8.44 0.55
C LYS A 57 -12.04 7.61 -0.10
N LEU A 58 -11.88 6.30 -0.21
CA LEU A 58 -12.92 5.40 -0.71
C LEU A 58 -14.15 5.38 0.22
N ASP A 59 -13.93 5.40 1.53
CA ASP A 59 -14.99 5.45 2.54
C ASP A 59 -15.80 6.76 2.45
N ASP A 60 -15.11 7.90 2.28
CA ASP A 60 -15.75 9.20 2.04
C ASP A 60 -16.60 9.20 0.75
N LEU A 61 -16.13 8.53 -0.31
CA LEU A 61 -16.84 8.44 -1.60
C LEU A 61 -18.00 7.43 -1.60
N ALA A 62 -18.12 6.60 -0.56
CA ALA A 62 -19.24 5.68 -0.38
C ALA A 62 -20.33 6.25 0.53
N SER A 63 -19.99 7.26 1.34
CA SER A 63 -20.89 7.93 2.28
C SER A 63 -21.61 9.16 1.68
N ASN A 64 -21.32 9.50 0.43
CA ASN A 64 -21.98 10.54 -0.38
C ASN A 64 -22.72 9.89 -1.55
#